data_AF-A0A1M7BT27-F1
#
_entry.id   AF-A0A1M7BT27-F1
#
_cell.length_a   1.000
_cell.length_b   1.000
_cell.length_c   1.000
_cell.angle_alpha   90.00
_cell.angle_beta   90.00
_cell.angle_gamma   90.00
#
_symmetry.space_group_name_H-M   'P 1'
#
loop_
_entity.id
_entity.type
_entity.pdbx_description
1 polymer ?
#
loop_
_entity_poly.entity_id
_entity_poly.type
_entity_poly.pdbx_seq_one_letter_code
_entity_poly.pdbx_strand_id
1 'polypeptide(L)'
;MHIEKIAIAASVMLLATASGHAEDNRACISKATETLPHIVGLVIKKTRTRPVPPAILATWQGQTRPIIVDVDTVAAGTEETYSYMCVLTKGSAYVRRVMS
;
A
#
# COMPACT_ATOMS: atom_id res chain seq x y z
N MET A 1 -16.86 -13.21 46.94
CA MET A 1 -17.12 -13.03 45.50
C MET A 1 -15.81 -12.62 44.85
N HIS A 2 -15.08 -13.57 44.27
CA HIS A 2 -13.78 -13.31 43.64
C HIS A 2 -14.01 -13.02 42.16
N ILE A 3 -13.76 -11.78 41.75
CA ILE A 3 -13.68 -11.39 40.34
C ILE A 3 -12.19 -11.29 40.04
N GLU A 4 -11.61 -12.36 39.50
CA GLU A 4 -10.26 -12.34 38.95
C GLU A 4 -10.30 -12.91 37.53
N LYS A 5 -9.93 -12.03 36.58
CA LYS A 5 -9.03 -12.23 35.43
C LYS A 5 -9.36 -13.44 34.51
N ILE A 6 -9.49 -13.35 33.20
CA ILE A 6 -8.58 -12.78 32.18
C ILE A 6 -9.38 -12.81 30.87
N ALA A 7 -9.54 -11.67 30.20
CA ALA A 7 -9.91 -11.65 28.77
C ALA A 7 -9.34 -10.40 28.10
N ILE A 8 -8.03 -10.17 28.26
CA ILE A 8 -7.33 -9.03 27.65
C ILE A 8 -6.02 -9.56 27.05
N ALA A 9 -6.10 -10.51 26.12
CA ALA A 9 -4.94 -10.97 25.37
C ALA A 9 -5.17 -10.92 23.85
N ALA A 10 -6.42 -11.05 23.40
CA ALA A 10 -6.75 -11.04 21.97
C ALA A 10 -6.65 -9.65 21.32
N SER A 11 -6.96 -8.57 22.06
CA SER A 11 -7.03 -7.21 21.47
C SER A 11 -5.67 -6.64 21.08
N VAL A 12 -4.58 -7.03 21.77
CA VAL A 12 -3.24 -6.47 21.52
C VAL A 12 -2.66 -6.99 20.19
N MET A 13 -2.92 -8.25 19.82
CA MET A 13 -2.46 -8.82 18.55
C MET A 13 -3.18 -8.21 17.33
N LEU A 14 -4.48 -7.92 17.45
CA LEU A 14 -5.26 -7.28 16.38
C LEU A 14 -4.81 -5.84 16.10
N LEU A 15 -4.41 -5.10 17.14
CA LEU A 15 -3.91 -3.73 16.98
C LEU A 15 -2.54 -3.69 16.29
N ALA A 16 -1.63 -4.60 16.66
CA ALA A 16 -0.28 -4.66 16.08
C ALA A 16 -0.26 -5.03 14.60
N THR A 17 -1.15 -5.94 14.18
CA THR A 17 -1.28 -6.34 12.77
C THR A 17 -1.91 -5.23 11.93
N ALA A 18 -2.92 -4.53 12.46
CA ALA A 18 -3.53 -3.38 11.78
C ALA A 18 -2.56 -2.20 11.63
N SER A 19 -1.75 -1.90 12.66
CA SER A 19 -0.75 -0.83 12.59
C SER A 19 0.38 -1.15 11.61
N GLY A 20 0.84 -2.40 11.56
CA GLY A 20 1.85 -2.84 10.59
C GLY A 20 1.36 -2.65 9.15
N HIS A 21 0.13 -3.07 8.85
CA HIS A 21 -0.46 -2.86 7.53
C HIS A 21 -0.64 -1.37 7.16
N ALA A 22 -0.98 -0.52 8.13
CA ALA A 22 -1.14 0.91 7.88
C ALA A 22 0.21 1.58 7.56
N GLU A 23 1.26 1.27 8.32
CA GLU A 23 2.63 1.75 8.10
C GLU A 23 3.19 1.27 6.75
N ASP A 24 2.98 -0.01 6.45
CA ASP A 24 3.35 -0.64 5.18
C ASP A 24 2.69 0.06 3.98
N ASN A 25 1.39 0.34 4.08
CA ASN A 25 0.65 1.07 3.06
C ASN A 25 1.21 2.49 2.88
N ARG A 26 1.57 3.18 3.97
CA ARG A 26 2.10 4.54 3.93
C ARG A 26 3.44 4.61 3.21
N ALA A 27 4.35 3.68 3.49
CA ALA A 27 5.65 3.59 2.79
C ALA A 27 5.46 3.36 1.28
N CYS A 28 4.55 2.46 0.90
CA CYS A 28 4.21 2.20 -0.49
C CYS A 28 3.58 3.42 -1.20
N ILE A 29 2.65 4.12 -0.54
CA ILE A 29 2.02 5.32 -1.09
C ILE A 29 3.05 6.45 -1.29
N SER A 30 3.93 6.67 -0.29
CA SER A 30 5.02 7.66 -0.41
C SER A 30 5.89 7.35 -1.61
N LYS A 31 6.35 6.10 -1.72
CA LYS A 31 7.24 5.69 -2.81
C LYS A 31 6.56 5.77 -4.18
N ALA A 32 5.30 5.37 -4.29
CA ALA A 32 4.54 5.50 -5.53
C ALA A 32 4.39 6.97 -5.96
N THR A 33 4.10 7.85 -5.00
CA THR A 33 3.99 9.30 -5.23
C THR A 33 5.31 9.91 -5.70
N GLU A 34 6.43 9.54 -5.08
CA GLU A 34 7.78 9.96 -5.51
C GLU A 34 8.14 9.47 -6.92
N THR A 35 7.51 8.39 -7.39
CA THR A 35 7.79 7.76 -8.70
C THR A 35 6.83 8.23 -9.79
N LEU A 36 5.96 9.21 -9.50
CA LEU A 36 5.14 9.86 -10.52
C LEU A 36 6.03 10.56 -11.56
N PRO A 37 5.58 10.65 -12.83
CA PRO A 37 6.31 11.41 -13.82
C PRO A 37 6.39 12.88 -13.41
N HIS A 38 7.54 13.48 -13.65
CA HIS A 38 7.77 14.88 -13.32
C HIS A 38 7.15 15.77 -14.42
N ILE A 39 5.86 16.09 -14.25
CA ILE A 39 5.07 16.91 -15.18
C ILE A 39 4.68 18.21 -14.47
N VAL A 40 4.92 19.35 -15.12
CA VAL A 40 4.55 20.66 -14.57
C VAL A 40 3.04 20.73 -14.38
N GLY A 41 2.61 21.13 -13.18
CA GLY A 41 1.19 21.24 -12.84
C GLY A 41 0.49 19.91 -12.59
N LEU A 42 1.24 18.80 -12.44
CA LEU A 42 0.68 17.54 -11.97
C LEU A 42 0.21 17.69 -10.51
N VAL A 43 -1.06 17.37 -10.28
CA VAL A 43 -1.69 17.41 -8.96
C VAL A 43 -2.23 16.03 -8.62
N ILE A 44 -1.84 15.50 -7.46
CA ILE A 44 -2.41 14.27 -6.91
C ILE A 44 -3.77 14.59 -6.30
N LYS A 45 -4.79 13.84 -6.72
CA LYS A 45 -6.16 13.99 -6.21
C LYS A 45 -6.46 12.97 -5.12
N LYS A 46 -6.03 11.74 -5.31
CA LYS A 46 -6.36 10.62 -4.42
C LYS A 46 -5.32 9.52 -4.54
N THR A 47 -5.06 8.86 -3.42
CA THR A 47 -4.29 7.61 -3.38
C THR A 47 -5.16 6.50 -2.80
N ARG A 48 -5.04 5.29 -3.33
CA ARG A 48 -5.72 4.11 -2.82
C ARG A 48 -4.82 2.89 -2.94
N THR A 49 -4.97 1.95 -2.03
CA THR A 49 -4.33 0.64 -2.12
C THR A 49 -5.38 -0.43 -2.42
N ARG A 50 -4.98 -1.45 -3.16
CA ARG A 50 -5.80 -2.63 -3.44
C ARG A 50 -4.94 -3.88 -3.54
N PRO A 51 -5.49 -5.07 -3.25
CA PRO A 51 -4.74 -6.31 -3.40
C PRO A 51 -4.34 -6.54 -4.86
N VAL A 52 -3.17 -7.14 -5.06
CA VAL A 52 -2.78 -7.66 -6.37
C VAL A 52 -3.74 -8.79 -6.80
N PRO A 53 -4.16 -8.84 -8.07
CA PRO A 53 -5.02 -9.91 -8.58
C PRO A 53 -4.50 -11.32 -8.24
N PRO A 54 -5.39 -12.27 -7.89
CA PRO A 54 -4.99 -13.62 -7.49
C PRO A 54 -4.10 -14.34 -8.50
N ALA A 55 -4.33 -14.14 -9.81
CA ALA A 55 -3.53 -14.76 -10.86
C ALA A 55 -2.05 -14.35 -10.81
N ILE A 56 -1.76 -13.08 -10.49
CA ILE A 56 -0.38 -12.57 -10.34
C ILE A 56 0.22 -13.05 -9.02
N LEU A 57 -0.59 -13.08 -7.95
CA LEU A 57 -0.17 -13.59 -6.65
C LEU A 57 0.18 -15.09 -6.69
N ALA A 58 -0.51 -15.89 -7.50
CA ALA A 58 -0.27 -17.33 -7.60
C ALA A 58 1.15 -17.66 -8.09
N THR A 59 1.75 -16.79 -8.89
CA THR A 59 3.12 -16.94 -9.41
C THR A 59 4.15 -16.11 -8.64
N TRP A 60 3.74 -15.45 -7.55
CA TRP A 60 4.62 -14.55 -6.82
C TRP A 60 5.64 -15.32 -5.97
N GLN A 61 6.92 -14.97 -6.12
CA GLN A 61 8.04 -15.59 -5.39
C GLN A 61 8.77 -14.64 -4.44
N GLY A 62 8.26 -13.41 -4.24
CA GLY A 62 8.89 -12.42 -3.36
C GLY A 62 8.57 -12.63 -1.88
N GLN A 63 9.41 -12.06 -1.02
CA GLN A 63 9.34 -12.26 0.45
C GLN A 63 8.06 -11.72 1.08
N THR A 64 7.53 -10.60 0.58
CA THR A 64 6.29 -10.00 1.07
C THR A 64 5.24 -10.00 0.00
N ARG A 65 3.98 -10.04 0.43
CA ARG A 65 2.84 -9.99 -0.49
C ARG A 65 2.75 -8.58 -1.10
N PRO A 66 2.76 -8.44 -2.44
CA PRO A 66 2.67 -7.14 -3.07
C PRO A 66 1.25 -6.55 -2.92
N ILE A 67 1.19 -5.23 -2.94
CA ILE A 67 -0.05 -4.45 -3.06
C ILE A 67 0.00 -3.58 -4.32
N ILE A 68 -1.15 -3.17 -4.82
CA ILE A 68 -1.23 -2.13 -5.86
C ILE A 68 -1.58 -0.82 -5.19
N VAL A 69 -0.82 0.23 -5.51
CA VAL A 69 -1.12 1.62 -5.19
C VAL A 69 -1.61 2.29 -6.46
N ASP A 70 -2.84 2.76 -6.47
CA ASP A 70 -3.33 3.64 -7.52
C ASP A 70 -3.23 5.09 -7.06
N VAL A 71 -2.67 5.94 -7.91
CA VAL A 71 -2.50 7.38 -7.67
C VAL A 71 -3.26 8.12 -8.77
N ASP A 72 -4.39 8.73 -8.41
CA ASP A 72 -5.18 9.54 -9.33
C ASP A 72 -4.57 10.94 -9.39
N THR A 73 -4.32 11.41 -10.61
CA THR A 73 -3.64 12.67 -10.89
C THR A 73 -4.42 13.48 -11.90
N VAL A 74 -4.21 14.80 -11.88
CA VAL A 74 -4.60 15.72 -12.94
C VAL A 74 -3.36 16.44 -13.44
N ALA A 75 -3.13 16.43 -14.75
CA ALA A 75 -2.10 17.22 -15.40
C ALA A 75 -2.67 17.82 -16.68
N ALA A 76 -2.47 19.12 -16.90
CA ALA A 76 -2.99 19.85 -18.07
C ALA A 76 -4.49 19.61 -18.34
N GLY A 77 -5.32 19.50 -17.28
CA GLY A 77 -6.76 19.25 -17.38
C GLY A 77 -7.15 17.80 -17.72
N THR A 78 -6.18 16.89 -17.83
CA THR A 78 -6.43 15.47 -18.06
C THR A 78 -6.30 14.69 -16.76
N GLU A 79 -7.29 13.84 -16.48
CA GLU A 79 -7.26 12.88 -15.38
C GLU A 79 -6.58 11.58 -15.81
N GLU A 80 -5.62 11.12 -15.00
CA GLU A 80 -4.94 9.84 -15.21
C GLU A 80 -4.74 9.12 -13.88
N THR A 81 -4.91 7.80 -13.87
CA THR A 81 -4.54 6.95 -12.74
C THR A 81 -3.21 6.25 -13.03
N TYR A 82 -2.21 6.51 -12.21
CA TYR A 82 -0.95 5.78 -12.21
C TYR A 82 -1.03 4.61 -11.22
N SER A 83 -0.97 3.38 -11.72
CA SER A 83 -0.94 2.18 -10.87
C SER A 83 0.48 1.65 -10.70
N TYR A 84 0.86 1.36 -9.44
CA TYR A 84 2.15 0.81 -9.07
C TYR A 84 1.97 -0.46 -8.25
N MET A 85 2.70 -1.52 -8.59
CA MET A 85 2.86 -2.66 -7.71
C MET A 85 3.97 -2.33 -6.71
N CYS A 86 3.66 -2.39 -5.42
CA CYS A 86 4.60 -2.15 -4.33
C CYS A 86 4.88 -3.43 -3.55
N VAL A 87 6.14 -3.62 -3.18
CA VAL A 87 6.60 -4.64 -2.23
C VAL A 87 7.42 -3.98 -1.14
N LEU A 88 7.32 -4.51 0.08
CA LEU A 88 8.14 -4.09 1.20
C LEU A 88 9.22 -5.11 1.46
N THR A 89 10.48 -4.68 1.46
CA THR A 89 11.60 -5.56 1.79
C THR A 89 12.44 -4.88 2.84
N LYS A 90 12.57 -5.51 4.02
CA LYS A 90 13.37 -4.99 5.15
C LYS A 90 13.03 -3.53 5.50
N GLY A 91 11.73 -3.20 5.55
CA GLY A 91 11.24 -1.86 5.88
C GLY A 91 11.35 -0.81 4.76
N SER A 92 11.84 -1.19 3.57
CA SER A 92 11.93 -0.30 2.40
C SER A 92 10.87 -0.66 1.36
N ALA A 93 10.17 0.35 0.83
CA ALA A 93 9.19 0.18 -0.24
C ALA A 93 9.85 0.23 -1.61
N TYR A 94 9.53 -0.75 -2.46
CA TYR A 94 9.96 -0.82 -3.85
C TYR A 94 8.73 -0.85 -4.72
N VAL A 95 8.65 0.07 -5.68
CA VAL A 95 7.49 0.22 -6.57
C VAL A 95 7.88 0.00 -8.02
N ARG A 96 6.98 -0.62 -8.78
CA ARG A 96 7.09 -0.76 -10.24
C ARG A 96 5.76 -0.37 -10.86
N ARG A 97 5.78 0.49 -11.89
CA ARG A 97 4.57 0.87 -12.62
C ARG A 97 3.95 -0.37 -13.27
N VAL A 98 2.65 -0.54 -13.09
CA VAL A 98 1.85 -1.51 -13.83
C VAL A 98 1.46 -0.83 -15.13
N MET A 99 2.13 -1.19 -16.22
CA MET A 99 1.70 -0.76 -17.55
C MET A 99 0.50 -1.64 -17.93
N SER A 100 -0.66 -1.02 -18.17
CA SER A 100 -1.78 -1.68 -18.85
C SER A 100 -1.58 -1.61 -20.36
#